data_AF-A0A8D8ZD27-F1
#
_entry.id   AF-A0A8D8ZD27-F1
#
_cell.length_a   1.000
_cell.length_b   1.000
_cell.length_c   1.000
_cell.angle_alpha   90.00
_cell.angle_beta   90.00
_cell.angle_gamma   90.00
#
_symmetry.space_group_name_H-M   'P 1'
#
loop_
_entity.id
_entity.type
_entity.pdbx_description
1 polymer ?
#
loop_
_entity_poly.entity_id
_entity_poly.type
_entity_poly.pdbx_seq_one_letter_code
_entity_poly.pdbx_strand_id
1 'polypeptide(L)'
;MKTFMIGDSQTKRLINNFYGKNPLIRDWALSGAKAEDVFRLVYENVKSGDKPDKSTDVCTIWVGTNDVLKYGTLEEFKSWTKKLITYCKKMFKRIFLVLLPPILQPRPNNIEQCYINDINKYLTSFTSNELIRIVSLTNISDVDLFEKHIGRERRVDLIHLNRAGYLMAKNEIEVIIEKDNNIE
;
A
#
# COMPACT_ATOMS: atom_id res chain seq x y z
N MET A 1 1.09 9.91 -18.06
CA MET A 1 0.57 9.22 -16.87
C MET A 1 1.48 9.47 -15.69
N LYS A 2 0.94 10.00 -14.60
CA LYS A 2 1.57 10.04 -13.28
C LYS A 2 1.06 8.88 -12.43
N THR A 3 1.89 8.43 -11.50
CA THR A 3 1.51 7.46 -10.45
C THR A 3 1.48 8.18 -9.11
N PHE A 4 0.30 8.21 -8.50
CA PHE A 4 0.09 8.76 -7.17
C PHE A 4 0.28 7.65 -6.13
N MET A 5 1.32 7.79 -5.32
CA MET A 5 1.66 6.81 -4.30
C MET A 5 1.06 7.24 -2.97
N ILE A 6 -0.02 6.57 -2.58
CA ILE A 6 -0.86 6.88 -1.44
C ILE A 6 -0.60 5.84 -0.35
N GLY A 7 -0.27 6.27 0.87
CA GLY A 7 -0.09 5.31 1.96
C GLY A 7 0.65 5.82 3.18
N ASP A 8 1.17 4.89 3.96
CA ASP A 8 1.87 5.16 5.21
C ASP A 8 3.40 5.20 5.06
N SER A 9 4.13 4.87 6.14
CA SER A 9 5.60 4.82 6.16
C SER A 9 6.19 3.78 5.21
N GLN A 10 5.48 2.69 4.87
CA GLN A 10 5.95 1.74 3.87
C GLN A 10 6.05 2.40 2.50
N THR A 11 5.01 3.15 2.12
CA THR A 11 4.96 3.90 0.86
C THR A 11 6.02 4.97 0.84
N LYS A 12 6.17 5.74 1.93
CA LYS A 12 7.19 6.80 2.03
C LYS A 12 8.60 6.27 1.83
N ARG A 13 8.92 5.13 2.46
CA ARG A 13 10.23 4.47 2.33
C ARG A 13 10.44 3.89 0.95
N LEU A 14 9.41 3.32 0.31
CA LEU A 14 9.49 2.87 -1.08
C LEU A 14 9.85 4.03 -2.02
N ILE A 15 9.15 5.17 -1.87
CA ILE A 15 9.43 6.39 -2.64
C ILE A 15 10.87 6.84 -2.43
N ASN A 16 11.28 7.03 -1.18
CA ASN A 16 12.61 7.55 -0.86
C ASN A 16 13.74 6.63 -1.32
N ASN A 17 13.57 5.31 -1.24
CA ASN A 17 14.61 4.36 -1.62
C ASN A 17 14.75 4.18 -3.13
N PHE A 18 13.67 4.30 -3.91
CA PHE A 18 13.67 3.85 -5.30
C PHE A 18 13.09 4.83 -6.32
N TYR A 19 12.14 5.67 -5.93
CA TYR A 19 11.52 6.62 -6.84
C TYR A 19 12.15 8.02 -6.76
N GLY A 20 12.69 8.40 -5.60
CA GLY A 20 13.44 9.64 -5.40
C GLY A 20 12.73 10.87 -5.96
N LYS A 21 13.37 11.57 -6.89
CA LYS A 21 12.84 12.78 -7.56
C LYS A 21 12.15 12.50 -8.90
N ASN A 22 11.66 11.28 -9.14
CA ASN A 22 10.97 10.95 -10.39
C ASN A 22 9.75 11.86 -10.59
N PRO A 23 9.70 12.71 -11.64
CA PRO A 23 8.63 13.69 -11.83
C PRO A 23 7.26 13.06 -12.15
N LEU A 24 7.23 11.77 -12.51
CA LEU A 24 6.01 11.01 -12.77
C LEU A 24 5.42 10.40 -11.49
N ILE A 25 6.15 10.43 -10.37
CA ILE A 25 5.65 9.96 -9.08
C ILE A 25 5.14 11.16 -8.28
N ARG A 26 3.95 11.00 -7.70
CA ARG A 26 3.36 11.96 -6.76
C ARG A 26 3.28 11.31 -5.38
N ASP A 27 3.97 11.91 -4.43
CA ASP A 27 4.06 11.42 -3.06
C ASP A 27 2.89 11.94 -2.22
N TRP A 28 1.88 11.09 -2.06
CA TRP A 28 0.75 11.30 -1.16
C TRP A 28 0.83 10.33 0.03
N ALA A 29 2.05 10.11 0.55
CA ALA A 29 2.30 9.24 1.69
C ALA A 29 2.64 10.03 2.96
N LEU A 30 2.11 9.56 4.09
CA LEU A 30 2.31 10.14 5.42
C LEU A 30 2.86 9.09 6.38
N SER A 31 4.07 9.31 6.89
CA SER A 31 4.69 8.36 7.83
C SER A 31 3.92 8.30 9.14
N GLY A 32 3.68 7.09 9.65
CA GLY A 32 2.92 6.86 10.88
C GLY A 32 1.40 7.01 10.74
N ALA A 33 0.89 7.24 9.53
CA ALA A 33 -0.53 7.40 9.24
C ALA A 33 -1.33 6.09 9.36
N LYS A 34 -2.56 6.20 9.86
CA LYS A 34 -3.64 5.20 9.68
C LYS A 34 -4.41 5.46 8.38
N ALA A 35 -5.30 4.55 7.99
CA ALA A 35 -6.17 4.73 6.83
C ALA A 35 -6.97 6.06 6.84
N GLU A 36 -7.41 6.50 8.03
CA GLU A 36 -8.07 7.79 8.22
C GLU A 36 -7.18 8.98 7.84
N ASP A 37 -5.96 9.01 8.36
CA ASP A 37 -5.01 10.10 8.11
C ASP A 37 -4.65 10.19 6.63
N VAL A 38 -4.44 9.03 5.99
CA VAL A 38 -4.18 8.94 4.55
C VAL A 38 -5.38 9.48 3.75
N PHE A 39 -6.62 9.13 4.12
CA PHE A 39 -7.80 9.69 3.47
C PHE A 39 -7.85 11.22 3.57
N ARG A 40 -7.61 11.77 4.77
CA ARG A 40 -7.60 13.22 5.00
C ARG A 40 -6.52 13.91 4.16
N LEU A 41 -5.32 13.34 4.09
CA LEU A 41 -4.24 13.85 3.26
C LEU A 41 -4.63 13.91 1.78
N VAL A 42 -5.16 12.80 1.24
CA VAL A 42 -5.61 12.73 -0.16
C VAL A 42 -6.69 13.78 -0.44
N TYR A 43 -7.66 13.92 0.46
CA TYR A 43 -8.71 14.90 0.35
C TYR A 43 -8.17 16.34 0.31
N GLU A 44 -7.25 16.69 1.21
CA GLU A 44 -6.65 18.03 1.26
C GLU A 44 -5.72 18.32 0.07
N ASN A 45 -4.96 17.34 -0.43
CA ASN A 45 -4.14 17.50 -1.64
C ASN A 45 -5.02 17.81 -2.87
N VAL A 46 -6.13 17.10 -3.03
CA VAL A 46 -7.07 17.34 -4.13
C VAL A 46 -7.75 18.71 -3.99
N LYS A 47 -8.13 19.08 -2.77
CA LYS A 47 -8.77 20.38 -2.46
C LYS A 47 -7.82 21.56 -2.70
N SER A 48 -6.53 21.38 -2.41
CA SER A 48 -5.49 22.40 -2.65
C SER A 48 -5.04 22.51 -4.11
N GLY A 49 -5.51 21.62 -4.99
CA GLY A 49 -5.36 21.74 -6.44
C GLY A 49 -4.45 20.71 -7.09
N ASP A 50 -3.82 19.80 -6.32
CA ASP A 50 -3.08 18.66 -6.88
C ASP A 50 -4.08 17.60 -7.35
N LYS A 51 -4.68 17.82 -8.53
CA LYS A 51 -5.75 16.98 -9.06
C LYS A 51 -5.21 15.96 -10.06
N PRO A 52 -5.49 14.66 -9.88
CA PRO A 52 -5.19 13.64 -10.86
C PRO A 52 -6.04 13.81 -12.12
N ASP A 53 -5.49 13.44 -13.27
CA ASP A 53 -6.24 13.29 -14.51
C ASP A 53 -6.83 11.87 -14.59
N LYS A 54 -8.16 11.76 -14.44
CA LYS A 54 -8.87 10.47 -14.47
C LYS A 54 -8.66 9.67 -15.74
N SER A 55 -8.36 10.32 -16.86
CA SER A 55 -8.16 9.63 -18.14
C SER A 55 -6.80 8.93 -18.25
N THR A 56 -5.80 9.39 -17.49
CA THR A 56 -4.42 8.94 -17.65
C THR A 56 -3.72 8.52 -16.36
N ASP A 57 -4.02 9.14 -15.23
CA ASP A 57 -3.29 8.96 -13.98
C ASP A 57 -3.80 7.76 -13.18
N VAL A 58 -2.88 7.10 -12.49
CA VAL A 58 -3.15 5.93 -11.65
C VAL A 58 -2.71 6.18 -10.21
N CYS A 59 -3.20 5.36 -9.27
CA CYS A 59 -2.70 5.40 -7.91
C CYS A 59 -2.39 4.02 -7.35
N THR A 60 -1.38 3.96 -6.47
CA THR A 60 -1.14 2.82 -5.58
C THR A 60 -1.61 3.20 -4.19
N ILE A 61 -2.35 2.32 -3.52
CA ILE A 61 -2.76 2.49 -2.12
C ILE A 61 -2.09 1.39 -1.30
N TRP A 62 -1.20 1.78 -0.38
CA TRP A 62 -0.52 0.86 0.54
C TRP A 62 -0.56 1.42 1.97
N VAL A 63 -1.58 0.99 2.71
CA VAL A 63 -1.91 1.50 4.05
C VAL A 63 -2.51 0.39 4.90
N GLY A 64 -2.31 0.48 6.21
CA GLY A 64 -2.91 -0.42 7.20
C GLY A 64 -1.92 -0.94 8.23
N THR A 65 -0.60 -0.76 8.02
CA THR A 65 0.41 -1.21 8.98
C THR A 65 0.24 -0.51 10.34
N ASN A 66 -0.04 0.79 10.37
CA ASN A 66 -0.28 1.50 11.63
C ASN A 66 -1.68 1.25 12.22
N ASP A 67 -2.66 0.86 11.42
CA ASP A 67 -3.99 0.46 11.91
C ASP A 67 -3.88 -0.82 12.76
N VAL A 68 -3.04 -1.76 12.31
CA VAL A 68 -2.68 -2.97 13.06
C VAL A 68 -1.93 -2.62 14.36
N LEU A 69 -0.92 -1.75 14.29
CA LEU A 69 -0.02 -1.49 15.41
C LEU A 69 -0.58 -0.54 16.49
N LYS A 70 -1.44 0.41 16.12
CA LYS A 70 -1.96 1.45 17.02
C LYS A 70 -3.39 1.16 17.50
N TYR A 71 -3.75 -0.11 17.61
CA TYR A 71 -5.04 -0.61 18.12
C TYR A 71 -6.28 0.04 17.46
N GLY A 72 -6.23 0.31 16.16
CA GLY A 72 -7.46 0.61 15.42
C GLY A 72 -8.30 -0.66 15.28
N THR A 73 -9.61 -0.55 15.24
CA THR A 73 -10.49 -1.70 14.97
C THR A 73 -10.53 -2.03 13.47
N LEU A 74 -10.74 -3.30 13.14
CA LEU A 74 -10.83 -3.73 11.74
C LEU A 74 -11.95 -2.99 11.00
N GLU A 75 -13.04 -2.67 11.70
CA GLU A 75 -14.18 -1.95 11.15
C GLU A 75 -13.86 -0.47 10.87
N GLU A 76 -13.06 0.19 11.71
CA GLU A 76 -12.54 1.54 11.41
C GLU A 76 -11.66 1.53 10.17
N PHE A 77 -10.72 0.57 10.08
CA PHE A 77 -9.87 0.40 8.90
C PHE A 77 -10.72 0.20 7.64
N LYS A 78 -11.70 -0.72 7.68
CA LYS A 78 -12.61 -0.98 6.56
C LYS A 78 -13.40 0.27 6.17
N SER A 79 -13.94 0.99 7.15
CA SER A 79 -14.72 2.22 6.92
C SER A 79 -13.90 3.29 6.20
N TRP A 80 -12.70 3.59 6.71
CA TRP A 80 -11.83 4.61 6.12
C TRP A 80 -11.25 4.20 4.78
N THR A 81 -10.82 2.95 4.65
CA THR A 81 -10.30 2.41 3.39
C THR A 81 -11.39 2.40 2.31
N LYS A 82 -12.63 2.03 2.64
CA LYS A 82 -13.77 2.13 1.70
C LYS A 82 -13.99 3.57 1.23
N LYS A 83 -13.94 4.55 2.14
CA LYS A 83 -14.07 5.98 1.80
C LYS A 83 -12.93 6.42 0.86
N LEU A 84 -11.69 6.07 1.19
CA LEU A 84 -10.51 6.35 0.37
C LEU A 84 -10.65 5.76 -1.04
N ILE A 85 -10.92 4.46 -1.16
CA ILE A 85 -11.10 3.79 -2.46
C ILE A 85 -12.23 4.44 -3.25
N THR A 86 -13.38 4.70 -2.62
CA THR A 86 -14.54 5.33 -3.27
C THR A 86 -14.20 6.72 -3.79
N TYR A 87 -13.40 7.48 -3.05
CA TYR A 87 -12.94 8.80 -3.47
C TYR A 87 -11.94 8.70 -4.64
N CYS A 88 -10.95 7.82 -4.54
CA CYS A 88 -9.96 7.56 -5.61
C CYS A 88 -10.61 7.10 -6.92
N LYS A 89 -11.67 6.28 -6.89
CA LYS A 89 -12.39 5.84 -8.11
C LYS A 89 -12.94 6.99 -8.95
N LYS A 90 -13.18 8.15 -8.34
CA LYS A 90 -13.67 9.34 -9.03
C LYS A 90 -12.56 10.07 -9.78
N MET A 91 -11.29 9.83 -9.45
CA MET A 91 -10.16 10.66 -9.85
C MET A 91 -9.09 9.93 -10.65
N PHE A 92 -8.99 8.60 -10.52
CA PHE A 92 -7.92 7.82 -11.16
C PHE A 92 -8.48 6.89 -12.23
N LYS A 93 -7.67 6.66 -13.28
CA LYS A 93 -7.91 5.66 -14.32
C LYS A 93 -7.91 4.25 -13.73
N ARG A 94 -6.92 3.96 -12.88
CA ARG A 94 -6.75 2.66 -12.19
C ARG A 94 -6.25 2.85 -10.77
N ILE A 95 -6.65 1.93 -9.89
CA ILE A 95 -6.22 1.83 -8.50
C ILE A 95 -5.52 0.49 -8.28
N PHE A 96 -4.31 0.54 -7.74
CA PHE A 96 -3.51 -0.62 -7.37
C PHE A 96 -3.49 -0.73 -5.84
N LEU A 97 -4.23 -1.69 -5.27
CA LEU A 97 -4.24 -1.94 -3.83
C LEU A 97 -3.11 -2.90 -3.48
N VAL A 98 -2.16 -2.43 -2.68
CA VAL A 98 -1.01 -3.23 -2.26
C VAL A 98 -1.35 -3.93 -0.95
N LEU A 99 -1.22 -5.26 -0.94
CA LEU A 99 -1.43 -6.06 0.26
C LEU A 99 -0.34 -5.80 1.29
N LEU A 100 -0.71 -5.89 2.56
CA LEU A 100 0.23 -5.72 3.66
C LEU A 100 1.18 -6.92 3.73
N PRO A 101 2.50 -6.69 3.86
CA PRO A 101 3.45 -7.75 4.15
C PRO A 101 3.24 -8.27 5.59
N PRO A 102 3.67 -9.49 5.90
CA PRO A 102 3.61 -10.01 7.26
C PRO A 102 4.51 -9.20 8.22
N ILE A 103 4.16 -9.20 9.49
CA ILE A 103 4.95 -8.60 10.57
C ILE A 103 5.74 -9.70 11.28
N LEU A 104 7.06 -9.50 11.42
CA LEU A 104 7.96 -10.46 12.06
C LEU A 104 8.11 -10.17 13.55
N GLN A 105 7.01 -10.17 14.32
CA GLN A 105 7.10 -10.02 15.76
C GLN A 105 7.30 -11.39 16.44
N PRO A 106 8.23 -11.52 17.41
CA PRO A 106 8.56 -12.80 18.05
C PRO A 106 7.55 -13.25 19.13
N ARG A 107 6.28 -12.85 19.02
CA ARG A 107 5.27 -13.13 20.05
C ARG A 107 4.52 -14.43 19.74
N PRO A 108 4.37 -15.32 20.74
CA PRO A 108 3.47 -16.46 20.61
C PRO A 108 2.05 -15.89 20.55
N ASN A 109 1.31 -16.19 19.48
CA ASN A 109 0.00 -15.61 19.12
C ASN A 109 0.10 -14.22 18.47
N ASN A 110 0.66 -14.16 17.26
CA ASN A 110 0.79 -12.95 16.45
C ASN A 110 -0.60 -12.42 16.01
N ILE A 111 -1.33 -11.80 16.93
CA ILE A 111 -2.63 -11.16 16.72
C ILE A 111 -2.54 -10.15 15.58
N GLU A 112 -1.41 -9.45 15.48
CA GLU A 112 -1.09 -8.52 14.40
C GLU A 112 -1.07 -9.22 13.04
N GLN A 113 -0.55 -10.44 12.94
CA GLN A 113 -0.59 -11.23 11.70
C GLN A 113 -2.01 -11.69 11.35
N CYS A 114 -2.80 -12.13 12.33
CA CYS A 114 -4.22 -12.43 12.10
C CYS A 114 -4.94 -11.19 11.56
N TYR A 115 -4.67 -10.02 12.13
CA TYR A 115 -5.26 -8.77 11.71
C TYR A 115 -4.79 -8.36 10.30
N ILE A 116 -3.50 -8.55 9.96
CA ILE A 116 -3.00 -8.39 8.59
C ILE A 116 -3.74 -9.30 7.61
N ASN A 117 -3.96 -10.56 7.98
CA ASN A 117 -4.67 -11.51 7.13
C ASN A 117 -6.12 -11.06 6.90
N ASP A 118 -6.80 -10.55 7.93
CA ASP A 118 -8.15 -9.99 7.81
C ASP A 118 -8.20 -8.73 6.95
N ILE A 119 -7.22 -7.83 7.10
CA ILE A 119 -7.05 -6.65 6.24
C ILE A 119 -6.84 -7.09 4.79
N ASN A 120 -5.91 -8.01 4.54
CA ASN A 120 -5.60 -8.48 3.19
C ASN A 120 -6.81 -9.18 2.56
N LYS A 121 -7.54 -10.01 3.31
CA LYS A 121 -8.80 -10.60 2.85
C LYS A 121 -9.83 -9.54 2.47
N TYR A 122 -9.95 -8.49 3.27
CA TYR A 122 -10.81 -7.36 2.95
C TYR A 122 -10.35 -6.61 1.70
N LEU A 123 -9.06 -6.30 1.55
CA LEU A 123 -8.52 -5.65 0.35
C LEU A 123 -8.73 -6.51 -0.91
N THR A 124 -8.51 -7.83 -0.83
CA THR A 124 -8.75 -8.78 -1.94
C THR A 124 -10.23 -8.87 -2.33
N SER A 125 -11.17 -8.53 -1.44
CA SER A 125 -12.60 -8.51 -1.79
C SER A 125 -12.96 -7.46 -2.86
N PHE A 126 -12.06 -6.50 -3.14
CA PHE A 126 -12.24 -5.51 -4.20
C PHE A 126 -11.84 -6.00 -5.60
N THR A 127 -11.33 -7.21 -5.77
CA THR A 127 -10.85 -7.79 -7.04
C THR A 127 -11.91 -7.85 -8.14
N SER A 128 -13.19 -7.96 -7.79
CA SER A 128 -14.30 -7.98 -8.76
C SER A 128 -14.53 -6.62 -9.44
N ASN A 129 -13.89 -5.56 -8.97
CA ASN A 129 -14.00 -4.24 -9.58
C ASN A 129 -12.93 -4.04 -10.66
N GLU A 130 -13.37 -3.80 -11.88
CA GLU A 130 -12.47 -3.64 -13.03
C GLU A 130 -11.46 -2.50 -12.87
N LEU A 131 -11.76 -1.42 -12.13
CA LEU A 131 -10.83 -0.32 -11.88
C LEU A 131 -9.75 -0.64 -10.85
N ILE A 132 -9.85 -1.79 -10.17
CA ILE A 132 -8.96 -2.17 -9.08
C ILE A 132 -8.09 -3.35 -9.52
N ARG A 133 -6.79 -3.25 -9.20
CA ARG A 133 -5.84 -4.37 -9.27
C ARG A 133 -5.26 -4.60 -7.90
N ILE A 134 -5.13 -5.86 -7.53
CA ILE A 134 -4.45 -6.24 -6.28
C ILE A 134 -2.99 -6.48 -6.60
N VAL A 135 -2.12 -5.81 -5.87
CA VAL A 135 -0.69 -6.07 -5.85
C VAL A 135 -0.41 -6.96 -4.64
N SER A 136 -0.27 -8.26 -4.92
CA SER A 136 0.15 -9.23 -3.91
C SER A 136 1.67 -9.33 -3.92
N LEU A 137 2.28 -9.12 -2.76
CA LEU A 137 3.71 -9.32 -2.59
C LEU A 137 3.96 -10.82 -2.33
N THR A 138 3.70 -11.68 -3.32
CA THR A 138 3.63 -13.15 -3.18
C THR A 138 4.92 -13.79 -2.67
N ASN A 139 6.08 -13.19 -2.93
CA ASN A 139 7.38 -13.62 -2.37
C ASN A 139 7.61 -13.17 -0.91
N ILE A 140 6.69 -12.38 -0.37
CA ILE A 140 6.74 -11.75 0.95
C ILE A 140 5.61 -12.26 1.85
N SER A 141 4.54 -12.86 1.29
CA SER A 141 3.33 -13.23 2.05
C SER A 141 3.45 -14.48 2.92
N ASP A 142 4.42 -15.35 2.66
CA ASP A 142 4.74 -16.49 3.53
C ASP A 142 5.83 -16.04 4.51
N VAL A 143 5.54 -16.11 5.81
CA VAL A 143 6.45 -15.68 6.89
C VAL A 143 7.80 -16.39 6.79
N ASP A 144 7.82 -17.69 6.46
CA ASP A 144 9.05 -18.50 6.39
C ASP A 144 9.87 -18.14 5.14
N LEU A 145 9.21 -17.98 4.00
CA LEU A 145 9.86 -17.48 2.77
C LEU A 145 10.34 -16.04 2.94
N PHE A 146 9.57 -15.21 3.63
CA PHE A 146 9.88 -13.82 3.88
C PHE A 146 11.06 -13.66 4.85
N GLU A 147 11.13 -14.47 5.90
CA GLU A 147 12.29 -14.53 6.78
C GLU A 147 13.53 -15.02 6.02
N LYS A 148 13.39 -16.06 5.19
CA LYS A 148 14.47 -16.61 4.36
C LYS A 148 15.03 -15.61 3.33
N HIS A 149 14.17 -14.78 2.72
CA HIS A 149 14.59 -13.83 1.69
C HIS A 149 15.00 -12.47 2.25
N ILE A 150 14.45 -12.05 3.39
CA ILE A 150 14.64 -10.69 3.92
C ILE A 150 15.63 -10.67 5.10
N GLY A 151 15.75 -11.77 5.86
CA GLY A 151 16.65 -11.88 7.01
C GLY A 151 16.16 -11.05 8.21
N ARG A 152 16.04 -11.69 9.38
CA ARG A 152 15.58 -11.03 10.61
C ARG A 152 16.58 -9.98 11.10
N GLU A 153 17.88 -10.21 10.95
CA GLU A 153 18.94 -9.26 11.31
C GLU A 153 18.99 -7.98 10.46
N ARG A 154 18.25 -7.92 9.34
CA ARG A 154 18.26 -6.78 8.42
C ARG A 154 17.11 -5.81 8.62
N ARG A 155 16.26 -6.02 9.64
CA ARG A 155 15.12 -5.15 9.96
C ARG A 155 15.25 -4.56 11.34
N VAL A 156 15.41 -3.24 11.38
CA VAL A 156 15.67 -2.46 12.61
C VAL A 156 14.46 -2.49 13.55
N ASP A 157 13.23 -2.61 13.04
CA ASP A 157 12.00 -2.51 13.84
C ASP A 157 10.95 -3.61 13.58
N LEU A 158 11.30 -4.64 12.79
CA LEU A 158 10.45 -5.80 12.47
C LEU A 158 9.11 -5.46 11.77
N ILE A 159 8.88 -4.19 11.42
CA ILE A 159 7.67 -3.65 10.81
C ILE A 159 7.96 -3.21 9.38
N HIS A 160 9.02 -2.42 9.18
CA HIS A 160 9.39 -1.94 7.86
C HIS A 160 10.15 -3.02 7.08
N LEU A 161 9.90 -3.08 5.77
CA LEU A 161 10.72 -3.88 4.88
C LEU A 161 12.16 -3.38 4.90
N ASN A 162 13.12 -4.27 4.68
CA ASN A 162 14.47 -3.83 4.36
C ASN A 162 14.54 -3.38 2.88
N ARG A 163 15.73 -2.95 2.44
CA ARG A 163 15.94 -2.50 1.06
C ARG A 163 15.56 -3.56 0.01
N ALA A 164 15.86 -4.84 0.25
CA ALA A 164 15.53 -5.92 -0.69
C ALA A 164 14.00 -6.13 -0.77
N GLY A 165 13.29 -6.10 0.36
CA GLY A 165 11.83 -6.17 0.39
C GLY A 165 11.16 -5.02 -0.34
N TYR A 166 11.69 -3.79 -0.19
CA TYR A 166 11.19 -2.66 -0.96
C TYR A 166 11.51 -2.75 -2.46
N LEU A 167 12.66 -3.31 -2.85
CA LEU A 167 12.97 -3.57 -4.26
C LEU A 167 11.99 -4.59 -4.87
N MET A 168 11.66 -5.65 -4.12
CA MET A 168 10.63 -6.61 -4.55
C MET A 168 9.27 -5.94 -4.67
N ALA A 169 8.85 -5.16 -3.67
CA ALA A 169 7.58 -4.44 -3.70
C ALA A 169 7.50 -3.47 -4.90
N LYS A 170 8.58 -2.74 -5.17
CA LYS A 170 8.70 -1.88 -6.36
C LYS A 170 8.44 -2.68 -7.65
N ASN A 171 9.14 -3.79 -7.82
CA ASN A 171 9.06 -4.58 -9.04
C ASN A 171 7.66 -5.17 -9.24
N GLU A 172 7.02 -5.70 -8.18
CA GLU A 172 5.65 -6.22 -8.27
C GLU A 172 4.64 -5.12 -8.65
N ILE A 173 4.78 -3.93 -8.05
CA ILE A 173 3.93 -2.77 -8.37
C ILE A 173 4.10 -2.39 -9.85
N GLU A 174 5.35 -2.23 -10.31
CA GLU A 174 5.64 -1.81 -11.68
C GLU A 174 5.19 -2.83 -12.72
N VAL A 175 5.47 -4.12 -12.49
CA VAL A 175 5.03 -5.19 -13.40
C VAL A 175 3.51 -5.21 -13.55
N ILE A 176 2.77 -5.03 -12.46
CA ILE A 176 1.30 -5.01 -12.52
C ILE A 176 0.78 -3.76 -13.22
N ILE A 177 1.39 -2.59 -12.98
CA ILE A 177 1.05 -1.35 -13.69
C ILE A 177 1.33 -1.49 -15.19
N GLU A 178 2.48 -2.02 -15.58
CA GLU A 178 2.87 -2.22 -16.98
C GLU A 178 1.95 -3.22 -17.69
N LYS A 179 1.65 -4.36 -17.05
CA LYS A 179 0.71 -5.34 -17.60
C LYS A 179 -0.66 -4.74 -17.84
N ASP A 180 -1.17 -3.94 -16.90
CA ASP A 180 -2.49 -3.32 -17.03
C ASP A 180 -2.55 -2.28 -18.16
N ASN A 181 -1.45 -1.56 -18.42
CA ASN A 181 -1.36 -0.61 -19.52
C ASN A 181 -1.23 -1.27 -20.91
N ASN A 182 -0.74 -2.52 -20.98
CA ASN A 182 -0.57 -3.26 -22.23
C ASN A 182 -1.81 -4.08 -22.64
N ILE A 183 -2.89 -4.06 -21.84
CA ILE A 183 -4.14 -4.78 -22.09
C ILE A 183 -5.19 -3.89 -22.79
N GLU A 184 -4.86 -2.62 -23.09
CA GLU A 184 -5.73 -1.69 -23.83
C GLU A 184 -5.53 -1.72 -25.35
#